data_AF-A0A922SJC5-F1
#
_entry.id   AF-A0A922SJC5-F1
#
_cell.length_a   1.000
_cell.length_b   1.000
_cell.length_c   1.000
_cell.angle_alpha   90.00
_cell.angle_beta   90.00
_cell.angle_gamma   90.00
#
_symmetry.space_group_name_H-M   'P 1'
#
loop_
_entity.id
_entity.type
_entity.pdbx_description
1 polymer ?
#
loop_
_entity_poly.entity_id
_entity_poly.type
_entity_poly.pdbx_seq_one_letter_code
_entity_poly.pdbx_strand_id
1 'polypeptide(L)'
;MDNLSGNILWQYYEASLDTENVVVFTRRTARHPPHDAYLTIVGKHEILPQSAAPLVENMFMYVAERNTARVQGYALIYNGQTVEALRTWLVQLGGSADAGHRIVAAAAKAAGERVHSPGRVLPDRSVLYKYVNPNLVLFVTEGPDPLHKGYSLLYSSIHLPGHKKMRMVLAKMICTKKRIVMLNLQNYKK
;
A
#
# COMPACT_ATOMS: atom_id res chain seq x y z
N MET A 1 -5.43 -25.66 -9.12
CA MET A 1 -4.86 -26.77 -8.33
C MET A 1 -5.83 -27.06 -7.20
N ASP A 2 -6.16 -28.33 -6.97
CA ASP A 2 -6.96 -28.75 -5.83
C ASP A 2 -6.15 -28.58 -4.53
N ASN A 3 -6.77 -28.05 -3.48
CA ASN A 3 -6.06 -27.76 -2.22
C ASN A 3 -5.86 -29.02 -1.35
N LEU A 4 -6.57 -30.11 -1.62
CA LEU A 4 -6.50 -31.34 -0.85
C LEU A 4 -5.46 -32.31 -1.43
N SER A 5 -5.52 -32.53 -2.74
CA SER A 5 -4.65 -33.48 -3.47
C SER A 5 -3.45 -32.83 -4.16
N GLY A 6 -3.46 -31.51 -4.36
CA GLY A 6 -2.44 -30.82 -5.16
C GLY A 6 -2.57 -31.05 -6.67
N ASN A 7 -3.63 -31.72 -7.14
CA ASN A 7 -3.82 -32.00 -8.56
C ASN A 7 -4.16 -30.73 -9.36
N ILE A 8 -3.61 -30.60 -10.57
CA ILE A 8 -3.96 -29.51 -11.48
C ILE A 8 -5.27 -29.88 -12.18
N LEU A 9 -6.36 -29.19 -11.83
CA LEU A 9 -7.68 -29.41 -12.42
C LEU A 9 -7.85 -28.74 -13.79
N TRP A 10 -7.16 -27.63 -14.03
CA TRP A 10 -7.19 -26.87 -15.27
C TRP A 10 -5.92 -26.03 -15.40
N GLN A 11 -5.59 -25.66 -16.64
CA GLN A 11 -4.47 -24.78 -16.98
C GLN A 11 -4.87 -23.85 -18.13
N TYR A 12 -4.34 -22.63 -18.12
CA TYR A 12 -4.55 -21.63 -19.16
C TYR A 12 -3.23 -20.90 -19.41
N TYR A 13 -2.91 -20.63 -20.67
CA TYR A 13 -1.68 -19.94 -21.07
C TYR A 13 -2.02 -18.68 -21.86
N GLU A 14 -1.45 -17.55 -21.46
CA GLU A 14 -1.60 -16.27 -22.13
C GLU A 14 -0.22 -15.76 -22.56
N ALA A 15 0.06 -15.80 -23.86
CA ALA A 15 1.38 -15.47 -24.41
C ALA A 15 1.73 -13.98 -24.26
N SER A 16 0.70 -13.13 -24.18
CA SER A 16 0.85 -11.67 -24.12
C SER A 16 1.02 -11.12 -22.70
N LEU A 17 0.92 -11.96 -21.67
CA LEU A 17 0.93 -11.53 -20.27
C LEU A 17 2.37 -11.32 -19.77
N ASP A 18 2.70 -10.08 -19.41
CA ASP A 18 3.95 -9.75 -18.71
C ASP A 18 3.92 -10.31 -17.28
N THR A 19 4.78 -11.29 -17.00
CA THR A 19 4.86 -11.99 -15.71
C THR A 19 5.54 -11.17 -14.61
N GLU A 20 6.24 -10.07 -14.92
CA GLU A 20 7.03 -9.34 -13.93
C GLU A 20 6.16 -8.67 -12.86
N ASN A 21 4.95 -8.24 -13.21
CA ASN A 21 4.05 -7.50 -12.32
C ASN A 21 2.59 -7.93 -12.53
N VAL A 22 2.29 -9.20 -12.25
CA VAL A 22 0.91 -9.73 -12.33
C VAL A 22 0.21 -9.63 -10.99
N VAL A 23 -1.01 -9.08 -11.00
CA VAL A 23 -1.91 -9.07 -9.84
C VAL A 23 -3.19 -9.82 -10.20
N VAL A 24 -3.67 -10.66 -9.27
CA VAL A 24 -4.91 -11.43 -9.43
C VAL A 24 -5.96 -10.88 -8.47
N PHE A 25 -7.12 -10.51 -9.01
CA PHE A 25 -8.27 -9.99 -8.27
C PHE A 25 -9.45 -10.96 -8.35
N THR A 26 -9.92 -11.45 -7.20
CA THR A 26 -11.19 -12.18 -7.13
C THR A 26 -12.35 -11.19 -7.24
N ARG A 27 -13.13 -11.24 -8.33
CA ARG A 27 -14.26 -10.33 -8.55
C ARG A 27 -15.56 -10.90 -8.01
N ARG A 28 -15.83 -12.19 -8.25
CA ARG A 28 -17.04 -12.88 -7.76
C ARG A 28 -16.70 -14.28 -7.26
N THR A 29 -17.27 -14.63 -6.12
CA THR A 29 -17.13 -15.97 -5.53
C THR A 29 -18.30 -16.85 -5.93
N ALA A 30 -18.15 -18.18 -5.80
CA ALA A 30 -19.20 -19.16 -6.10
C ALA A 30 -20.36 -19.17 -5.08
N ARG A 31 -20.45 -18.16 -4.20
CA ARG A 31 -21.47 -18.08 -3.14
C ARG A 31 -22.87 -17.72 -3.65
N HIS A 32 -22.98 -17.14 -4.83
CA HIS A 32 -24.24 -16.56 -5.33
C HIS A 32 -24.75 -17.21 -6.62
N PRO A 33 -25.38 -18.40 -6.55
CA PRO A 33 -26.15 -18.95 -7.67
C PRO A 33 -27.29 -17.98 -8.09
N PRO A 34 -27.64 -17.87 -9.37
CA PRO A 34 -27.18 -18.69 -10.51
C PRO A 34 -25.92 -18.15 -11.21
N HIS A 35 -25.17 -17.23 -10.58
CA HIS A 35 -24.07 -16.55 -11.24
C HIS A 35 -22.71 -17.24 -11.07
N ASP A 36 -21.95 -17.32 -12.16
CA ASP A 36 -20.61 -17.91 -12.16
C ASP A 36 -19.58 -17.05 -11.42
N ALA A 37 -18.61 -17.73 -10.81
CA ALA A 37 -17.44 -17.10 -10.23
C ALA A 37 -16.45 -16.68 -11.32
N TYR A 38 -15.79 -15.54 -11.14
CA TYR A 38 -14.70 -15.10 -12.02
C TYR A 38 -13.70 -14.23 -11.28
N LEU A 39 -12.50 -14.19 -11.85
CA LEU A 39 -11.36 -13.42 -11.42
C LEU A 39 -10.86 -12.54 -12.57
N THR A 40 -10.08 -11.51 -12.23
CA THR A 40 -9.40 -10.65 -13.19
C THR A 40 -7.92 -10.73 -12.94
N ILE A 41 -7.14 -11.02 -13.98
CA ILE A 41 -5.68 -11.03 -13.94
C ILE A 41 -5.22 -9.76 -14.63
N VAL A 42 -4.41 -8.97 -13.93
CA VAL A 42 -3.93 -7.67 -14.38
C VAL A 42 -2.42 -7.73 -14.53
N GLY A 43 -1.95 -7.45 -15.73
CA GLY A 43 -0.52 -7.21 -16.03
C GLY A 43 -0.20 -5.72 -16.04
N LYS A 44 0.81 -5.32 -16.84
CA LYS A 44 1.33 -3.94 -16.89
C LYS A 44 0.34 -2.88 -17.40
N HIS A 45 -0.84 -3.28 -17.89
CA HIS A 45 -1.85 -2.36 -18.41
C HIS A 45 -3.21 -2.70 -17.85
N GLU A 46 -3.84 -1.76 -17.13
CA GLU A 46 -5.27 -1.81 -16.86
C GLU A 46 -5.92 -0.46 -17.16
N ILE A 47 -7.09 -0.55 -17.79
CA ILE A 47 -8.03 0.53 -18.01
C ILE A 47 -9.24 0.17 -17.14
N LEU A 48 -9.72 1.12 -16.33
CA LEU A 48 -10.98 0.93 -15.60
C LEU A 48 -12.09 0.56 -16.60
N PRO A 49 -12.91 -0.47 -16.34
CA PRO A 49 -14.02 -0.77 -17.24
C PRO A 49 -14.91 0.46 -17.34
N GLN A 50 -15.27 0.84 -18.57
CA GLN A 50 -15.95 2.11 -18.85
C GLN A 50 -17.29 2.24 -18.09
N SER A 51 -17.93 1.11 -17.79
CA SER A 51 -19.15 1.03 -16.97
C SER A 51 -18.95 1.39 -15.49
N ALA A 52 -17.73 1.31 -14.97
CA ALA A 52 -17.41 1.68 -13.59
C ALA A 52 -16.96 3.14 -13.45
N ALA A 53 -16.71 3.85 -14.56
CA ALA A 53 -16.30 5.25 -14.54
C ALA A 53 -17.28 6.17 -13.76
N PRO A 54 -18.61 5.99 -13.88
CA PRO A 54 -19.57 6.80 -13.11
C PRO A 54 -19.59 6.48 -11.60
N LEU A 55 -19.01 5.35 -11.18
CA LEU A 55 -18.93 4.94 -9.76
C LEU A 55 -17.72 5.55 -9.04
N VAL A 56 -16.91 6.34 -9.75
CA VAL A 56 -15.74 7.00 -9.18
C VAL A 56 -16.18 8.17 -8.32
N GLU A 57 -16.41 7.88 -7.05
CA GLU A 57 -16.69 8.85 -6.00
C GLU A 57 -15.77 8.57 -4.80
N ASN A 58 -15.07 9.60 -4.30
CA ASN A 58 -14.15 9.50 -3.16
C ASN A 58 -13.07 8.40 -3.32
N MET A 59 -12.66 8.11 -4.55
CA MET A 59 -11.59 7.15 -4.83
C MET A 59 -10.23 7.84 -4.84
N PHE A 60 -9.28 7.26 -4.12
CA PHE A 60 -7.91 7.73 -4.05
C PHE A 60 -6.95 6.63 -4.45
N MET A 61 -5.89 7.01 -5.15
CA MET A 61 -4.79 6.14 -5.54
C MET A 61 -3.48 6.75 -5.05
N TYR A 62 -2.46 5.93 -4.85
CA TYR A 62 -1.09 6.39 -4.71
C TYR A 62 -0.17 5.65 -5.66
N VAL A 63 0.90 6.31 -6.07
CA VAL A 63 1.98 5.76 -6.89
C VAL A 63 3.28 5.97 -6.13
N ALA A 64 3.99 4.87 -5.88
CA ALA A 64 5.27 4.89 -5.19
C ALA A 64 6.39 4.53 -6.18
N GLU A 65 7.27 5.49 -6.43
CA GLU A 65 8.41 5.31 -7.32
C GLU A 65 9.60 4.75 -6.52
N ARG A 66 10.01 3.54 -6.89
CA ARG A 66 10.98 2.76 -6.11
C ARG A 66 12.34 3.46 -5.98
N ASN A 67 12.91 3.87 -7.10
CA ASN A 67 14.30 4.32 -7.17
C ASN A 67 14.52 5.70 -6.59
N THR A 68 13.53 6.58 -6.74
CA THR A 68 13.58 7.96 -6.24
C THR A 68 13.00 8.08 -4.84
N ALA A 69 12.41 7.03 -4.28
CA ALA A 69 11.66 7.05 -3.02
C ALA A 69 10.57 8.13 -2.95
N ARG A 70 9.98 8.45 -4.10
CA ARG A 70 8.94 9.45 -4.25
C ARG A 70 7.57 8.78 -4.22
N VAL A 71 6.67 9.28 -3.38
CA VAL A 71 5.29 8.78 -3.29
C VAL A 71 4.32 9.91 -3.61
N GLN A 72 3.43 9.66 -4.56
CA GLN A 72 2.42 10.61 -5.03
C GLN A 72 1.03 10.05 -4.77
N GLY A 73 0.09 10.92 -4.39
CA GLY A 73 -1.32 10.56 -4.30
C GLY A 73 -2.17 11.29 -5.30
N TYR A 74 -3.21 10.61 -5.75
CA TYR A 74 -4.16 11.09 -6.75
C TYR A 74 -5.59 10.88 -6.24
N ALA A 75 -6.44 11.88 -6.43
CA ALA A 75 -7.89 11.70 -6.36
C ALA A 75 -8.40 11.39 -7.76
N LEU A 76 -9.24 10.37 -7.89
CA LEU A 76 -9.89 10.06 -9.15
C LEU A 76 -11.18 10.87 -9.25
N ILE A 77 -11.34 11.59 -10.35
CA ILE A 77 -12.49 12.47 -10.60
C ILE A 77 -13.10 12.05 -11.93
N TYR A 78 -14.41 11.81 -11.94
CA TYR A 78 -15.16 11.55 -13.17
C TYR A 78 -15.74 12.87 -13.71
N ASN A 79 -15.35 13.24 -14.93
CA ASN A 79 -15.79 14.48 -15.57
C ASN A 79 -17.09 14.30 -16.40
N GLY A 80 -17.74 13.14 -16.33
CA GLY A 80 -18.89 12.77 -17.15
C GLY A 80 -18.57 11.96 -18.39
N GLN A 81 -17.29 11.89 -18.80
CA GLN A 81 -16.82 11.12 -19.96
C GLN A 81 -15.64 10.21 -19.63
N THR A 82 -14.67 10.72 -18.87
CA THR A 82 -13.44 10.02 -18.50
C THR A 82 -13.12 10.21 -17.02
N VAL A 83 -12.35 9.26 -16.49
CA VAL A 83 -11.79 9.36 -15.14
C VAL A 83 -10.41 10.00 -15.23
N GLU A 84 -10.23 11.13 -14.56
CA GLU A 84 -8.97 11.84 -14.47
C GLU A 84 -8.35 11.69 -13.07
N ALA A 85 -7.03 11.46 -13.02
CA ALA A 85 -6.28 11.34 -11.78
C ALA A 85 -5.65 12.69 -11.41
N LEU A 86 -6.25 13.42 -10.49
CA LEU A 86 -5.73 14.71 -10.00
C LEU A 86 -4.75 14.47 -8.85
N ARG A 87 -3.49 14.90 -9.01
CA ARG A 87 -2.47 14.79 -7.95
C ARG A 87 -2.84 15.66 -6.75
N THR A 88 -3.06 15.04 -5.59
CA THR A 88 -3.44 15.72 -4.35
C THR A 88 -2.27 15.99 -3.42
N TRP A 89 -1.27 15.11 -3.40
CA TRP A 89 -0.11 15.25 -2.54
C TRP A 89 1.13 14.55 -3.11
N LEU A 90 2.28 14.94 -2.57
CA LEU A 90 3.59 14.43 -2.94
C LEU A 90 4.46 14.36 -1.67
N VAL A 91 5.11 13.22 -1.47
CA VAL A 91 6.03 12.98 -0.35
C VAL A 91 7.32 12.40 -0.91
N GLN A 92 8.44 12.97 -0.48
CA GLN A 92 9.77 12.45 -0.71
C GLN A 92 10.22 11.66 0.53
N LEU A 93 10.37 10.35 0.41
CA LEU A 93 10.88 9.51 1.50
C LEU A 93 12.42 9.56 1.47
N GLY A 94 13.05 9.53 2.65
CA GLY A 94 14.53 9.62 2.74
C GLY A 94 15.09 11.05 2.74
N GLY A 95 14.25 12.07 2.93
CA GLY A 95 14.68 13.46 3.07
C GLY A 95 14.76 14.20 1.73
N SER A 96 15.83 13.97 0.96
CA SER A 96 16.05 14.62 -0.33
C SER A 96 16.08 13.61 -1.48
N ALA A 97 15.72 14.04 -2.69
CA ALA A 97 15.78 13.20 -3.89
C ALA A 97 17.21 12.73 -4.20
N ASP A 98 18.21 13.55 -3.89
CA ASP A 98 19.63 13.24 -4.12
C ASP A 98 20.27 12.38 -3.02
N ALA A 99 19.53 12.07 -1.96
CA ALA A 99 20.04 11.31 -0.83
C ALA A 99 20.26 9.81 -1.15
N GLY A 100 19.90 9.37 -2.35
CA GLY A 100 20.12 7.99 -2.81
C GLY A 100 19.25 6.95 -2.08
N HIS A 101 18.16 7.39 -1.44
CA HIS A 101 17.21 6.48 -0.82
C HIS A 101 16.30 5.83 -1.87
N ARG A 102 16.05 4.53 -1.71
CA ARG A 102 15.08 3.77 -2.53
C ARG A 102 14.09 3.01 -1.66
N ILE A 103 12.88 2.77 -2.18
CA ILE A 103 11.86 1.96 -1.51
C ILE A 103 12.22 0.48 -1.67
N VAL A 104 12.28 -0.23 -0.56
CA VAL A 104 12.54 -1.67 -0.51
C VAL A 104 11.24 -2.44 -0.39
N ALA A 105 10.30 -1.93 0.39
CA ALA A 105 9.00 -2.54 0.60
C ALA A 105 7.92 -1.50 0.87
N ALA A 106 6.69 -1.83 0.46
CA ALA A 106 5.48 -1.14 0.86
C ALA A 106 4.46 -2.17 1.34
N ALA A 107 3.82 -1.92 2.48
CA ALA A 107 2.81 -2.80 3.06
C ALA A 107 1.59 -2.00 3.48
N ALA A 108 0.42 -2.41 2.99
CA ALA A 108 -0.87 -1.88 3.38
C ALA A 108 -1.64 -2.95 4.18
N LYS A 109 -2.63 -2.51 4.97
CA LYS A 109 -3.57 -3.44 5.60
C LYS A 109 -4.35 -4.20 4.54
N ALA A 110 -4.53 -5.51 4.71
CA ALA A 110 -5.38 -6.30 3.82
C ALA A 110 -6.85 -5.83 3.92
N ALA A 111 -7.47 -5.52 2.77
CA ALA A 111 -8.81 -4.92 2.71
C ALA A 111 -9.91 -5.78 3.36
N GLY A 112 -9.76 -7.12 3.32
CA GLY A 112 -10.71 -8.06 3.92
C GLY A 112 -10.44 -8.43 5.38
N GLU A 113 -9.38 -7.87 6.00
CA GLU A 113 -9.00 -8.24 7.36
C GLU A 113 -9.92 -7.60 8.40
N ARG A 114 -10.59 -8.44 9.19
CA ARG A 114 -11.52 -8.00 10.24
C ARG A 114 -10.83 -7.90 11.59
N VAL A 115 -11.05 -6.80 12.31
CA VAL A 115 -10.57 -6.63 13.69
C VAL A 115 -11.65 -7.14 14.66
N HIS A 116 -11.33 -8.17 15.43
CA HIS A 116 -12.25 -8.81 16.38
C HIS A 116 -12.43 -8.04 17.70
N SER A 117 -11.44 -7.23 18.10
CA SER A 117 -11.55 -6.38 19.29
C SER A 117 -10.88 -5.01 19.08
N PRO A 118 -11.59 -3.90 19.38
CA PRO A 118 -11.08 -2.54 19.16
C PRO A 118 -10.04 -2.09 20.19
N GLY A 119 -9.92 -2.79 21.31
CA GLY A 119 -9.00 -2.44 22.39
C GLY A 119 -8.53 -3.65 23.18
N ARG A 120 -7.51 -3.44 24.02
CA ARG A 120 -7.01 -4.39 24.99
C ARG A 120 -7.31 -3.87 26.39
N VAL A 121 -7.97 -4.68 27.21
CA VAL A 121 -8.22 -4.34 28.62
C VAL A 121 -6.92 -4.50 29.41
N LEU A 122 -6.61 -3.51 30.23
CA LEU A 122 -5.44 -3.45 31.11
C LEU A 122 -5.80 -3.94 32.53
N PRO A 123 -4.80 -4.28 33.37
CA PRO A 123 -5.04 -4.84 34.71
C PRO A 123 -5.81 -3.91 35.67
N ASP A 124 -5.74 -2.61 35.44
CA ASP A 124 -6.46 -1.56 36.17
C ASP A 124 -7.91 -1.36 35.67
N ARG A 125 -8.40 -2.27 34.81
CA ARG A 125 -9.70 -2.21 34.11
C ARG A 125 -9.82 -1.03 33.14
N SER A 126 -8.74 -0.31 32.85
CA SER A 126 -8.72 0.65 31.75
C SER A 126 -8.61 -0.07 30.40
N VAL A 127 -8.88 0.64 29.29
CA VAL A 127 -8.86 0.06 27.94
C VAL A 127 -7.88 0.82 27.07
N LEU A 128 -6.87 0.11 26.55
CA LEU A 128 -5.97 0.62 25.52
C LEU A 128 -6.59 0.39 24.15
N TYR A 129 -7.01 1.47 23.49
CA TYR A 129 -7.57 1.41 22.14
C TYR A 129 -6.50 1.20 21.08
N LYS A 130 -6.77 0.27 20.17
CA LYS A 130 -5.88 0.02 19.02
C LYS A 130 -6.11 1.12 17.99
N TYR A 131 -5.03 1.67 17.47
CA TYR A 131 -5.11 2.53 16.30
C TYR A 131 -5.27 1.68 15.04
N VAL A 132 -6.52 1.53 14.58
CA VAL A 132 -6.84 0.78 13.36
C VAL A 132 -7.23 1.77 12.28
N ASN A 133 -6.42 1.82 11.23
CA ASN A 133 -6.63 2.71 10.10
C ASN A 133 -6.52 1.90 8.80
N PRO A 134 -7.61 1.71 8.04
CA PRO A 134 -7.60 0.93 6.81
C PRO A 134 -6.77 1.59 5.69
N ASN A 135 -6.53 2.91 5.80
CA ASN A 135 -5.84 3.72 4.81
C ASN A 135 -4.37 4.00 5.20
N LEU A 136 -3.77 3.13 6.01
CA LEU A 136 -2.39 3.25 6.44
C LEU A 136 -1.48 2.39 5.55
N VAL A 137 -0.43 3.02 5.02
CA VAL A 137 0.62 2.32 4.27
C VAL A 137 1.96 2.53 4.96
N LEU A 138 2.68 1.44 5.18
CA LEU A 138 4.05 1.45 5.66
C LEU A 138 5.00 1.35 4.47
N PHE A 139 5.90 2.31 4.35
CA PHE A 139 7.02 2.27 3.42
C PHE A 139 8.32 2.02 4.18
N VAL A 140 9.16 1.14 3.62
CA VAL A 140 10.52 0.91 4.08
C VAL A 140 11.46 1.40 2.99
N THR A 141 12.33 2.34 3.33
CA THR A 141 13.37 2.81 2.42
C THR A 141 14.75 2.49 2.96
N GLU A 142 15.68 2.25 2.05
CA GLU A 142 17.10 2.10 2.35
C GLU A 142 17.89 3.17 1.60
N GLY A 143 18.96 3.68 2.22
CA GLY A 143 19.84 4.64 1.59
C GLY A 143 21.15 4.82 2.37
N PRO A 144 22.15 5.47 1.76
CA PRO A 144 23.45 5.69 2.39
C PRO A 144 23.31 6.53 3.67
N ASP A 145 23.93 6.11 4.78
CA ASP A 145 24.01 6.94 5.99
C ASP A 145 25.24 7.84 5.90
N PRO A 146 25.11 9.18 5.91
CA PRO A 146 26.28 10.06 5.86
C PRO A 146 27.16 9.94 7.12
N LEU A 147 26.61 9.47 8.25
CA LEU A 147 27.33 9.41 9.53
C LEU A 147 28.08 8.08 9.75
N HIS A 148 27.64 6.99 9.12
CA HIS A 148 28.22 5.65 9.29
C HIS A 148 28.54 5.06 7.91
N LYS A 149 29.65 4.34 7.75
CA LYS A 149 29.99 3.57 6.52
C LYS A 149 29.02 2.38 6.33
N GLY A 150 27.73 2.62 6.21
CA GLY A 150 26.66 1.63 6.12
C GLY A 150 25.37 2.20 5.53
N TYR A 151 24.35 1.35 5.44
CA TYR A 151 23.02 1.72 4.96
C TYR A 151 22.09 1.99 6.15
N SER A 152 21.24 3.00 6.02
CA SER A 152 20.18 3.28 6.98
C SER A 152 18.84 2.82 6.45
N LEU A 153 18.02 2.25 7.33
CA LEU A 153 16.64 1.87 7.04
C LEU A 153 15.70 2.91 7.66
N LEU A 154 14.83 3.48 6.84
CA LEU A 154 13.80 4.40 7.29
C LEU A 154 12.44 3.75 7.13
N TYR A 155 11.64 3.85 8.18
CA TYR A 155 10.25 3.40 8.22
C TYR A 155 9.36 4.63 8.21
N SER A 156 8.51 4.73 7.19
CA SER A 156 7.60 5.86 7.03
C SER A 156 6.19 5.33 6.90
N SER A 157 5.32 5.66 7.85
CA SER A 157 3.90 5.37 7.71
C SER A 157 3.17 6.62 7.17
N ILE A 158 2.45 6.43 6.08
CA ILE A 158 1.65 7.48 5.45
C ILE A 158 0.18 7.14 5.68
N HIS A 159 -0.53 8.07 6.29
CA HIS A 159 -1.99 8.03 6.31
C HIS A 159 -2.50 8.62 5.00
N LEU A 160 -3.06 7.77 4.14
CA LEU A 160 -3.70 8.20 2.92
C LEU A 160 -4.99 8.96 3.25
N PRO A 161 -5.21 10.13 2.63
CA PRO A 161 -6.42 10.92 2.88
C PRO A 161 -7.66 10.13 2.45
N GLY A 162 -8.62 10.02 3.36
CA GLY A 162 -10.03 9.79 3.02
C GLY A 162 -10.77 11.13 3.12
N HIS A 163 -11.10 11.56 4.34
CA HIS A 163 -11.71 12.86 4.67
C HIS A 163 -10.87 13.77 5.59
N LYS A 164 -9.64 13.38 5.93
CA LYS A 164 -8.78 14.10 6.88
C LYS A 164 -7.44 14.46 6.25
N LYS A 165 -6.79 15.51 6.78
CA LYS A 165 -5.43 15.94 6.40
C LYS A 165 -4.47 14.75 6.46
N MET A 166 -3.64 14.64 5.42
CA MET A 166 -2.52 13.70 5.36
C MET A 166 -1.62 13.86 6.59
N ARG A 167 -1.17 12.73 7.15
CA ARG A 167 -0.16 12.72 8.21
C ARG A 167 0.89 11.67 7.90
N MET A 168 2.16 12.05 8.02
CA MET A 168 3.30 11.16 7.91
C MET A 168 3.97 11.02 9.27
N VAL A 169 4.24 9.79 9.68
CA VAL A 169 5.07 9.48 10.86
C VAL A 169 6.32 8.76 10.37
N LEU A 170 7.48 9.30 10.75
CA LEU A 170 8.77 8.79 10.31
C LEU A 170 9.54 8.23 11.49
N ALA A 171 10.08 7.03 11.35
CA ALA A 171 10.99 6.43 12.31
C ALA A 171 12.28 6.05 11.57
N LYS A 172 13.43 6.41 12.17
CA LYS A 172 14.75 6.07 11.63
C LYS A 172 15.30 4.89 12.41
N MET A 173 15.69 3.83 11.71
CA MET A 173 16.45 2.73 12.29
C MET A 173 17.87 2.77 11.71
N ILE A 174 18.85 2.94 12.58
CA ILE A 174 20.26 2.88 12.19
C ILE A 174 20.75 1.49 12.53
N CYS A 175 21.07 0.70 11.50
CA CYS A 175 21.70 -0.60 11.66
C CYS A 175 23.23 -0.41 11.57
N THR A 176 23.90 -0.32 12.71
CA THR A 176 25.36 -0.42 12.77
C THR A 176 25.74 -1.85 13.13
N LYS A 177 26.92 -2.33 12.71
CA LYS A 177 27.44 -3.71 12.88
C LYS A 177 27.33 -4.31 14.30
N LYS A 178 26.91 -3.57 15.32
CA LYS A 178 26.77 -4.04 16.71
C LYS A 178 25.49 -3.61 17.45
N ARG A 179 24.60 -2.77 16.88
CA ARG A 179 23.38 -2.29 17.58
C ARG A 179 22.28 -1.85 16.60
N ILE A 180 21.04 -2.21 16.95
CA ILE A 180 19.81 -1.65 16.37
C ILE A 180 19.34 -0.54 17.30
N VAL A 181 19.27 0.69 16.79
CA VAL A 181 18.70 1.84 17.52
C VAL A 181 17.50 2.35 16.73
N MET A 182 16.31 2.29 17.34
CA MET A 182 15.08 2.82 16.77
C MET A 182 14.86 4.24 17.32
N LEU A 183 14.99 5.24 16.46
CA LEU A 183 14.74 6.64 16.79
C LEU A 183 13.36 7.04 16.24
N ASN A 184 12.43 7.36 17.15
CA ASN A 184 11.13 7.90 16.79
C ASN A 184 11.29 9.39 16.44
N LEU A 185 11.17 9.76 15.17
CA LEU A 185 11.24 11.13 14.71
C LEU A 185 9.82 11.68 14.61
N GLN A 186 9.37 12.37 15.67
CA GLN A 186 7.99 12.85 15.73
C GLN A 186 7.66 13.88 14.63
N ASN A 187 6.54 13.61 13.97
CA ASN A 187 5.58 14.51 13.31
C ASN A 187 6.14 15.73 12.54
N TYR A 188 6.27 15.58 11.22
CA TYR A 188 6.18 16.75 10.33
C TYR A 188 4.70 17.16 10.19
N LYS A 189 4.30 18.24 10.87
CA LYS A 189 3.14 19.03 10.46
C LYS A 189 3.60 19.92 9.31
N LYS A 190 3.02 19.74 8.11
CA LYS A 190 2.92 20.80 7.12
C LYS A 190 1.51 21.40 7.21
#